data_AF-A0A1G7HK13-F1
#
_entry.id   AF-A0A1G7HK13-F1
#
_cell.length_a   1.000
_cell.length_b   1.000
_cell.length_c   1.000
_cell.angle_alpha   90.00
_cell.angle_beta   90.00
_cell.angle_gamma   90.00
#
_symmetry.space_group_name_H-M   'P 1'
#
loop_
_entity.id
_entity.type
_entity.pdbx_description
1 polymer ?
#
loop_
_entity_poly.entity_id
_entity_poly.type
_entity_poly.pdbx_seq_one_letter_code
_entity_poly.pdbx_strand_id
1 'polypeptide(L)'
;MSSASFPYRILVVEDDPALREVARHMLESKGYEVLGAEDGFQGLAALKRSLPDVIISDLRMPNMNGFEFLSVVRRRFPSIPVIVISGEFTGLTVPESVLADAFFPKGQYKPQDLFAKIEDFLCELPTRPKVGKPQKAAVWVKNSNEAVVVTCTDCLRTFPVTSPPKGVNEVECDFCSCTIRFEIVGALLSPLDTSRIS
;
A
#
# COMPACT_ATOMS: atom_id res chain seq x y z
N MET A 1 -9.50 22.73 31.85
CA MET A 1 -9.05 23.43 30.63
C MET A 1 -8.82 22.37 29.58
N SER A 2 -9.71 22.25 28.60
CA SER A 2 -9.67 21.22 27.55
C SER A 2 -8.41 21.39 26.71
N SER A 3 -7.53 20.40 26.73
CA SER A 3 -6.46 20.25 25.75
C SER A 3 -7.12 20.06 24.39
N ALA A 4 -6.84 20.93 23.43
CA ALA A 4 -7.20 20.72 22.04
C ALA A 4 -6.49 19.44 21.56
N SER A 5 -7.20 18.32 21.54
CA SER A 5 -6.71 17.10 20.89
C SER A 5 -6.72 17.38 19.40
N PHE A 6 -5.56 17.39 18.77
CA PHE A 6 -5.53 17.36 17.31
C PHE A 6 -6.25 16.07 16.86
N PRO A 7 -7.15 16.14 15.86
CA PRO A 7 -7.76 14.95 15.32
C PRO A 7 -6.67 14.09 14.67
N TYR A 8 -6.62 12.81 15.01
CA TYR A 8 -5.71 11.87 14.36
C TYR A 8 -6.06 11.75 12.88
N ARG A 9 -5.03 11.66 12.04
CA ARG A 9 -5.15 11.64 10.59
C ARG A 9 -5.09 10.22 10.06
N ILE A 10 -6.03 9.90 9.16
CA ILE A 10 -6.08 8.61 8.48
C ILE A 10 -6.01 8.83 6.98
N LEU A 11 -5.06 8.17 6.32
CA LEU A 11 -5.01 8.12 4.86
C LEU A 11 -5.74 6.86 4.39
N VAL A 12 -6.78 7.03 3.59
CA VAL A 12 -7.53 5.95 2.93
C VAL A 12 -7.14 5.89 1.45
N VAL A 13 -6.60 4.75 1.02
CA VAL A 13 -6.22 4.48 -0.38
C VAL A 13 -7.12 3.39 -0.93
N GLU A 14 -8.08 3.78 -1.76
CA GLU A 14 -9.16 2.94 -2.27
C GLU A 14 -9.59 3.49 -3.63
N ASP A 15 -9.65 2.66 -4.67
CA ASP A 15 -9.94 3.09 -6.03
C ASP A 15 -11.43 3.31 -6.30
N ASP A 16 -12.29 2.51 -5.65
CA ASP A 16 -13.74 2.70 -5.74
C ASP A 16 -14.15 3.98 -4.98
N PRO A 17 -14.67 5.01 -5.68
CA PRO A 17 -15.03 6.27 -5.05
C PRO A 17 -16.16 6.14 -4.03
N ALA A 18 -17.09 5.20 -4.22
CA ALA A 18 -18.18 4.97 -3.27
C ALA A 18 -17.67 4.31 -2.00
N LEU A 19 -16.79 3.29 -2.10
CA LEU A 19 -16.17 2.67 -0.94
C LEU A 19 -15.26 3.66 -0.19
N ARG A 20 -14.47 4.45 -0.93
CA ARG A 20 -13.62 5.49 -0.35
C ARG A 20 -14.44 6.52 0.44
N GLU A 21 -15.57 6.94 -0.10
CA GLU A 21 -16.47 7.90 0.56
C GLU A 21 -17.16 7.31 1.79
N VAL A 22 -17.60 6.05 1.72
CA VAL A 22 -18.16 5.34 2.88
C VAL A 22 -17.12 5.23 4.00
N ALA A 23 -15.89 4.84 3.68
CA ALA A 23 -14.80 4.77 4.65
C ALA A 23 -14.51 6.15 5.25
N ARG A 24 -14.49 7.21 4.43
CA ARG A 24 -14.31 8.59 4.86
C ARG A 24 -15.37 9.01 5.88
N HIS A 25 -16.65 8.90 5.54
CA HIS A 25 -17.74 9.26 6.45
C HIS A 25 -17.74 8.43 7.74
N MET A 26 -17.45 7.13 7.64
CA MET A 26 -17.38 6.25 8.80
C MET A 26 -16.28 6.69 9.77
N LEU A 27 -15.09 7.02 9.27
CA LEU A 27 -13.95 7.44 10.10
C LEU A 27 -14.13 8.88 10.62
N GLU A 28 -14.61 9.80 9.81
CA GLU A 28 -14.91 11.18 10.24
C GLU A 28 -15.96 11.21 11.35
N SER A 29 -16.95 10.30 11.31
CA SER A 29 -17.94 10.18 12.39
C SER A 29 -17.34 9.83 13.76
N LYS A 30 -16.10 9.33 13.79
CA LYS A 30 -15.30 9.06 14.99
C LYS A 30 -14.34 10.19 15.37
N GLY A 31 -14.36 11.30 14.64
CA GLY A 31 -13.52 12.47 14.91
C GLY A 31 -12.13 12.41 14.29
N TYR A 32 -11.88 11.49 13.36
CA TYR A 32 -10.64 11.44 12.58
C TYR A 32 -10.64 12.45 11.43
N GLU A 33 -9.48 13.01 11.13
CA GLU A 33 -9.25 13.76 9.89
C GLU A 33 -8.89 12.75 8.79
N VAL A 34 -9.65 12.70 7.70
CA VAL A 34 -9.47 11.67 6.66
C VAL A 34 -8.98 12.28 5.35
N LEU A 35 -7.89 11.73 4.82
CA LEU A 35 -7.38 12.01 3.49
C LEU A 35 -7.69 10.83 2.57
N GLY A 36 -8.30 11.10 1.42
CA GLY A 36 -8.58 10.08 0.40
C GLY A 36 -7.56 10.10 -0.73
N ALA A 37 -7.19 8.92 -1.22
CA ALA A 37 -6.39 8.70 -2.42
C ALA A 37 -7.00 7.58 -3.25
N GLU A 38 -6.97 7.71 -4.58
CA GLU A 38 -7.58 6.73 -5.49
C GLU A 38 -6.64 5.61 -5.95
N ASP A 39 -5.33 5.78 -5.74
CA ASP A 39 -4.32 4.78 -6.03
C ASP A 39 -3.06 5.01 -5.18
N GLY A 40 -2.09 4.11 -5.32
CA GLY A 40 -0.82 4.21 -4.60
C GLY A 40 -0.02 5.47 -4.94
N PHE A 41 -0.11 6.03 -6.15
CA PHE A 41 0.61 7.25 -6.50
C PHE A 41 0.04 8.47 -5.76
N GLN A 42 -1.29 8.61 -5.73
CA GLN A 42 -1.94 9.64 -4.93
C GLN A 42 -1.67 9.45 -3.44
N GLY A 43 -1.65 8.21 -2.94
CA GLY A 43 -1.29 7.89 -1.57
C GLY A 43 0.12 8.37 -1.22
N LEU A 44 1.12 8.11 -2.08
CA LEU A 44 2.48 8.60 -1.90
C LEU A 44 2.58 10.12 -2.00
N ALA A 45 1.80 10.76 -2.88
CA ALA A 45 1.74 12.21 -2.96
C ALA A 45 1.16 12.84 -1.69
N ALA A 46 0.15 12.21 -1.09
CA ALA A 46 -0.42 12.62 0.19
C ALA A 46 0.61 12.53 1.33
N LEU A 47 1.37 11.43 1.40
CA LEU A 47 2.44 11.24 2.39
C LEU A 47 3.57 12.29 2.30
N LYS A 48 3.82 12.87 1.11
CA LYS A 48 4.76 13.98 0.95
C LYS A 48 4.24 15.29 1.55
N ARG A 49 2.93 15.47 1.61
CA ARG A 49 2.28 16.71 2.07
C ARG A 49 2.03 16.70 3.57
N SER A 50 1.51 15.59 4.09
CA SER A 50 1.22 15.40 5.50
C SER A 50 1.36 13.92 5.85
N LEU A 51 2.00 13.64 6.99
CA LEU A 51 2.06 12.29 7.51
C LEU A 51 0.75 11.95 8.24
N PRO A 52 0.06 10.85 7.88
CA PRO A 52 -1.04 10.32 8.65
C PRO A 52 -0.53 9.52 9.86
N ASP A 53 -1.41 9.34 10.84
CA ASP A 53 -1.18 8.47 11.99
C ASP A 53 -1.48 7.01 11.65
N VAL A 54 -2.41 6.76 10.72
CA VAL A 54 -2.75 5.42 10.22
C VAL A 54 -2.99 5.45 8.70
N ILE A 55 -2.56 4.41 8.00
CA ILE A 55 -2.89 4.17 6.59
C ILE A 55 -3.86 2.99 6.50
N ILE A 56 -4.92 3.16 5.71
CA ILE A 56 -5.84 2.10 5.32
C ILE A 56 -5.78 1.98 3.80
N SER A 57 -5.44 0.80 3.27
CA SER A 57 -5.26 0.59 1.83
C SER A 57 -5.99 -0.66 1.35
N ASP A 58 -6.62 -0.59 0.19
CA ASP A 58 -6.89 -1.80 -0.61
C ASP A 58 -5.58 -2.28 -1.26
N LEU A 59 -5.56 -3.54 -1.66
CA LEU A 59 -4.52 -4.18 -2.45
C LEU A 59 -4.79 -4.09 -3.95
N ARG A 60 -6.06 -4.18 -4.38
CA ARG A 60 -6.43 -4.10 -5.80
C ARG A 60 -6.82 -2.68 -6.15
N MET A 61 -5.90 -1.97 -6.78
CA MET A 61 -6.13 -0.61 -7.29
C MET A 61 -5.48 -0.48 -8.66
N PRO A 62 -6.00 0.40 -9.55
CA PRO A 62 -5.38 0.69 -10.83
C PRO A 62 -4.06 1.45 -10.63
N ASN A 63 -3.26 1.52 -11.70
CA ASN A 63 -1.97 2.22 -11.73
C ASN A 63 -0.94 1.62 -10.76
N MET A 64 -0.85 2.13 -9.54
CA MET A 64 -0.01 1.58 -8.47
C MET A 64 -0.92 0.84 -7.48
N ASN A 65 -0.77 -0.47 -7.43
CA ASN A 65 -1.57 -1.31 -6.55
C ASN A 65 -1.11 -1.20 -5.08
N GLY A 66 -1.89 -1.76 -4.17
CA GLY A 66 -1.58 -1.65 -2.73
C GLY A 66 -0.29 -2.36 -2.33
N PHE A 67 0.10 -3.45 -2.98
CA PHE A 67 1.38 -4.12 -2.68
C PHE A 67 2.58 -3.19 -2.97
N GLU A 68 2.56 -2.51 -4.12
CA GLU A 68 3.59 -1.55 -4.53
C GLU A 68 3.64 -0.36 -3.56
N PHE A 69 2.47 0.21 -3.27
CA PHE A 69 2.31 1.31 -2.33
C PHE A 69 2.89 0.96 -0.95
N LEU A 70 2.49 -0.17 -0.38
CA LEU A 70 2.95 -0.61 0.94
C LEU A 70 4.44 -0.91 1.01
N SER A 71 5.02 -1.41 -0.09
CA SER A 71 6.47 -1.62 -0.17
C SER A 71 7.24 -0.32 0.00
N VAL A 72 6.77 0.76 -0.63
CA VAL A 72 7.36 2.10 -0.50
C VAL A 72 7.13 2.66 0.90
N VAL A 73 5.89 2.55 1.42
CA VAL A 73 5.53 3.02 2.77
C VAL A 73 6.45 2.39 3.82
N ARG A 74 6.70 1.09 3.73
CA ARG A 74 7.49 0.38 4.75
C ARG A 74 8.97 0.69 4.72
N ARG A 75 9.50 1.04 3.55
CA ARG A 75 10.90 1.48 3.43
C ARG A 75 11.11 2.89 3.99
N ARG A 76 10.16 3.79 3.77
CA ARG A 76 10.31 5.23 4.05
C ARG A 76 9.67 5.67 5.35
N PHE A 77 8.53 5.08 5.68
CA PHE A 77 7.68 5.41 6.81
C PHE A 77 7.37 4.15 7.64
N PRO A 78 8.39 3.38 8.07
CA PRO A 78 8.20 2.10 8.74
C PRO A 78 7.39 2.19 10.04
N SER A 79 7.34 3.38 10.65
CA SER A 79 6.61 3.65 11.89
C SER A 79 5.11 3.88 11.68
N ILE A 80 4.65 4.18 10.46
CA ILE A 80 3.22 4.41 10.21
C ILE A 80 2.51 3.05 10.18
N PRO A 81 1.52 2.81 11.05
CA PRO A 81 0.71 1.62 11.00
C PRO A 81 -0.11 1.55 9.72
N VAL A 82 -0.15 0.36 9.12
CA VAL A 82 -0.91 0.09 7.90
C VAL A 82 -1.93 -1.00 8.16
N ILE A 83 -3.18 -0.70 7.84
CA ILE A 83 -4.28 -1.64 7.76
C ILE A 83 -4.57 -1.92 6.29
N VAL A 84 -4.66 -3.20 5.93
CA VAL A 84 -5.14 -3.61 4.61
C VAL A 84 -6.59 -4.04 4.70
N ILE A 85 -7.43 -3.52 3.81
CA ILE A 85 -8.83 -3.94 3.67
C ILE A 85 -9.03 -4.39 2.22
N SER A 86 -9.11 -5.70 1.97
CA SER A 86 -9.20 -6.22 0.60
C SER A 86 -10.12 -7.43 0.47
N GLY A 87 -10.76 -7.57 -0.70
CA GLY A 87 -11.55 -8.75 -1.05
C GLY A 87 -10.69 -9.96 -1.43
N GLU A 88 -9.42 -9.74 -1.74
CA GLU A 88 -8.45 -10.81 -2.02
C GLU A 88 -8.06 -11.59 -0.76
N PHE A 89 -8.27 -10.99 0.41
CA PHE A 89 -7.97 -11.63 1.66
C PHE A 89 -9.17 -12.43 2.15
N THR A 90 -9.05 -13.76 2.17
CA THR A 90 -10.05 -14.68 2.74
C THR A 90 -9.64 -15.22 4.11
N GLY A 91 -8.62 -14.64 4.75
CA GLY A 91 -8.12 -15.08 6.05
C GLY A 91 -7.12 -16.25 6.02
N LEU A 92 -6.96 -16.93 4.88
CA LEU A 92 -6.18 -18.18 4.79
C LEU A 92 -4.76 -18.00 4.24
N THR A 93 -4.47 -16.92 3.51
CA THR A 93 -3.15 -16.62 2.96
C THR A 93 -2.96 -15.10 2.78
N VAL A 94 -2.28 -14.46 3.73
CA VAL A 94 -1.56 -13.21 3.41
C VAL A 94 -0.28 -13.62 2.69
N PRO A 95 0.03 -13.13 1.49
CA PRO A 95 1.37 -13.33 0.93
C PRO A 95 2.40 -12.85 1.96
N GLU A 96 3.43 -13.62 2.29
CA GLU A 96 4.50 -13.20 3.24
C GLU A 96 5.13 -11.84 2.86
N SER A 97 4.96 -11.42 1.61
CA SER A 97 5.37 -10.13 1.06
C SER A 97 4.48 -8.94 1.43
N VAL A 98 3.29 -9.12 2.01
CA VAL A 98 2.43 -7.99 2.39
C VAL A 98 2.82 -7.45 3.74
N LEU A 99 3.43 -6.29 3.68
CA LEU A 99 3.94 -5.59 4.86
C LEU A 99 2.83 -4.71 5.46
N ALA A 100 1.78 -5.33 6.02
CA ALA A 100 0.74 -4.63 6.77
C ALA A 100 0.73 -5.06 8.25
N ASP A 101 0.21 -4.20 9.12
CA ASP A 101 0.10 -4.47 10.56
C ASP A 101 -1.22 -5.14 10.94
N ALA A 102 -2.24 -5.01 10.09
CA ALA A 102 -3.53 -5.67 10.25
C ALA A 102 -4.18 -5.88 8.88
N PHE A 103 -5.05 -6.90 8.80
CA PHE A 103 -5.76 -7.30 7.59
C PHE A 103 -7.25 -7.49 7.89
N PHE A 104 -8.10 -6.93 7.04
CA PHE A 104 -9.54 -7.13 7.10
C PHE A 104 -10.11 -7.57 5.73
N PRO A 105 -10.85 -8.69 5.68
CA PRO A 105 -11.54 -9.13 4.47
C PRO A 105 -12.71 -8.20 4.12
N LYS A 106 -12.74 -7.60 2.92
CA LYS A 106 -13.85 -6.72 2.50
C LYS A 106 -15.21 -7.43 2.68
N GLY A 107 -16.16 -6.77 3.35
CA GLY A 107 -17.51 -7.27 3.58
C GLY A 107 -17.67 -8.30 4.70
N GLN A 108 -16.59 -8.69 5.39
CA GLN A 108 -16.63 -9.75 6.43
C GLN A 108 -16.15 -9.28 7.81
N TYR A 109 -15.79 -8.00 7.98
CA TYR A 109 -15.42 -7.42 9.27
C TYR A 109 -16.51 -6.49 9.80
N LYS A 110 -16.59 -6.33 11.13
CA LYS A 110 -17.47 -5.33 11.73
C LYS A 110 -16.72 -4.00 11.85
N PRO A 111 -17.38 -2.85 11.62
CA PRO A 111 -16.75 -1.54 11.80
C PRO A 111 -16.13 -1.34 13.19
N GLN A 112 -16.72 -1.93 14.24
CA GLN A 112 -16.16 -1.83 15.61
C GLN A 112 -14.77 -2.47 15.71
N ASP A 113 -14.53 -3.57 15.00
CA ASP A 113 -13.24 -4.27 15.03
C ASP A 113 -12.14 -3.41 14.35
N LEU A 114 -12.50 -2.71 13.27
CA LEU A 114 -11.61 -1.78 12.60
C LEU A 114 -11.27 -0.59 13.50
N PHE A 115 -12.27 0.00 14.17
CA PHE A 115 -12.04 1.13 15.08
C PHE A 115 -11.18 0.75 16.28
N ALA A 116 -11.47 -0.38 16.92
CA ALA A 116 -10.65 -0.89 18.02
C ALA A 116 -9.19 -1.06 17.56
N LYS A 117 -8.97 -1.57 16.34
CA LYS A 117 -7.62 -1.74 15.82
C LYS A 117 -6.90 -0.42 15.53
N ILE A 118 -7.63 0.60 15.06
CA ILE A 118 -7.10 1.95 14.88
C ILE A 118 -6.71 2.52 16.25
N GLU A 119 -7.60 2.42 17.25
CA GLU A 119 -7.35 2.90 18.61
C GLU A 119 -6.12 2.23 19.25
N ASP A 120 -5.97 0.91 19.08
CA ASP A 120 -4.78 0.17 19.53
C ASP A 120 -3.49 0.78 18.95
N PHE A 121 -3.46 1.01 17.64
CA PHE A 121 -2.28 1.61 16.99
C PHE A 121 -2.01 3.03 17.46
N LEU A 122 -3.05 3.82 17.70
CA LEU A 122 -2.91 5.19 18.19
C LEU A 122 -2.42 5.22 19.66
N CYS A 123 -2.83 4.26 20.49
CA CYS A 123 -2.34 4.12 21.87
C CYS A 123 -0.87 3.69 21.94
N GLU A 124 -0.39 2.93 20.95
CA GLU A 124 1.01 2.47 20.86
C GLU A 124 1.98 3.55 20.34
N LEU A 125 1.49 4.64 19.74
CA LEU A 125 2.32 5.79 19.35
C LEU A 125 2.74 6.58 20.60
N PRO A 126 4.04 6.92 20.79
CA PRO A 126 5.18 6.84 19.86
C PRO A 126 6.11 5.62 20.09
N THR A 127 5.70 4.64 20.89
CA THR A 127 6.57 3.56 21.40
C THR A 127 6.87 2.43 20.40
N ARG A 128 6.29 2.50 19.20
CA ARG A 128 6.33 1.40 18.24
C ARG A 128 7.76 1.05 17.80
N PRO A 129 8.23 -0.20 18.01
CA PRO A 129 9.52 -0.65 17.50
C PRO A 129 9.57 -0.43 15.99
N LYS A 130 10.66 0.17 15.48
CA LYS A 130 10.89 0.27 14.04
C LYS A 130 10.90 -1.14 13.47
N VAL A 131 9.84 -1.52 12.74
CA VAL A 131 9.84 -2.75 11.96
C VAL A 131 11.09 -2.71 11.09
N GLY A 132 11.98 -3.68 11.27
CA GLY A 132 13.26 -3.72 10.55
C GLY A 132 13.01 -3.59 9.06
N LYS A 133 13.79 -2.74 8.37
CA LYS A 133 13.68 -2.56 6.92
C LYS A 133 13.64 -3.94 6.26
N PRO A 134 12.58 -4.30 5.51
CA PRO A 134 12.62 -5.50 4.71
C PRO A 134 13.75 -5.33 3.69
N GLN A 135 14.72 -6.25 3.70
CA GLN A 135 15.88 -6.23 2.80
C GLN A 135 15.47 -6.37 1.31
N LYS A 136 14.21 -6.67 1.02
CA LYS A 136 13.66 -6.90 -0.30
C LYS A 136 12.38 -6.07 -0.48
N ALA A 137 12.28 -5.28 -1.55
CA ALA A 137 10.99 -4.79 -2.03
C ALA A 137 10.74 -5.44 -3.38
N ALA A 138 9.50 -5.86 -3.56
CA ALA A 138 9.00 -6.15 -4.87
C ALA A 138 8.69 -4.81 -5.56
N VAL A 139 9.33 -4.59 -6.70
CA VAL A 139 9.03 -3.48 -7.63
C VAL A 139 8.35 -4.15 -8.81
N TRP A 140 7.07 -3.86 -8.99
CA TRP A 140 6.24 -4.45 -10.03
C TRP A 140 6.09 -3.50 -11.20
N VAL A 141 5.77 -4.07 -12.37
CA VAL A 141 5.93 -3.41 -13.66
C VAL A 141 4.74 -3.72 -14.56
N LYS A 142 4.14 -2.68 -15.14
CA LYS A 142 3.07 -2.79 -16.12
C LYS A 142 3.64 -3.24 -17.48
N ASN A 143 3.05 -4.29 -18.04
CA ASN A 143 3.53 -4.97 -19.24
C ASN A 143 3.22 -4.16 -20.51
N SER A 144 4.22 -3.44 -21.05
CA SER A 144 4.27 -3.02 -22.45
C SER A 144 5.52 -3.65 -23.04
N ASN A 145 5.39 -4.44 -24.10
CA ASN A 145 6.37 -5.43 -24.60
C ASN A 145 7.80 -4.92 -24.93
N GLU A 146 8.13 -3.66 -24.67
CA GLU A 146 9.43 -3.04 -24.98
C GLU A 146 10.04 -2.23 -23.82
N ALA A 147 9.25 -1.83 -22.82
CA ALA A 147 9.73 -1.02 -21.70
C ALA A 147 8.96 -1.30 -20.40
N VAL A 148 9.72 -1.27 -19.32
CA VAL A 148 9.31 -1.53 -17.95
C VAL A 148 9.39 -0.22 -17.18
N VAL A 149 8.29 0.18 -16.57
CA VAL A 149 8.24 1.42 -15.80
C VAL A 149 8.67 1.15 -14.37
N VAL A 150 9.81 1.70 -13.95
CA VAL A 150 10.38 1.52 -12.60
C VAL A 150 10.23 2.81 -11.79
N THR A 151 9.82 2.70 -10.53
CA THR A 151 9.73 3.84 -9.60
C THR A 151 10.92 3.81 -8.63
N CYS A 152 11.78 4.85 -8.61
CA CYS A 152 12.89 4.90 -7.65
C CYS A 152 12.34 4.98 -6.22
N THR A 153 12.82 4.09 -5.38
CA THR A 153 12.41 4.02 -3.97
C THR A 153 13.00 5.12 -3.11
N ASP A 154 13.86 6.00 -3.66
CA ASP A 154 14.46 7.17 -2.96
C ASP A 154 13.92 8.52 -3.45
N CYS A 155 13.77 8.76 -4.76
CA CYS A 155 13.20 10.03 -5.27
C CYS A 155 11.72 9.96 -5.70
N LEU A 156 11.11 8.77 -5.80
CA LEU A 156 9.75 8.55 -6.31
C LEU A 156 9.51 9.05 -7.73
N ARG A 157 10.56 9.28 -8.50
CA ARG A 157 10.42 9.50 -9.92
C ARG A 157 10.42 8.17 -10.62
N THR A 158 9.55 8.11 -11.61
CA THR A 158 9.36 6.96 -12.45
C THR A 158 10.17 7.16 -13.73
N PHE A 159 10.89 6.12 -14.15
CA PHE A 159 11.68 6.14 -15.37
C PHE A 159 11.54 4.79 -16.11
N PRO A 160 11.60 4.81 -17.44
CA PRO A 160 11.51 3.60 -18.24
C PRO A 160 12.83 2.84 -18.20
N VAL A 161 12.74 1.51 -18.07
CA VAL A 161 13.84 0.56 -18.23
C VAL A 161 13.52 -0.30 -19.44
N THR A 162 14.35 -0.24 -20.47
CA THR A 162 14.12 -0.97 -21.72
C THR A 162 14.49 -2.44 -21.57
N SER A 163 13.56 -3.34 -21.88
CA SER A 163 13.78 -4.80 -21.97
C SER A 163 14.62 -5.47 -20.85
N PRO A 164 14.31 -5.29 -19.56
CA PRO A 164 15.02 -6.00 -18.50
C PRO A 164 14.79 -7.52 -18.58
N PRO A 165 15.82 -8.36 -18.34
CA PRO A 165 15.67 -9.81 -18.32
C PRO A 165 14.70 -10.28 -17.23
N LYS A 166 14.11 -11.47 -17.41
CA LYS A 166 13.30 -12.11 -16.36
C LYS A 166 14.16 -12.38 -15.12
N GLY A 167 13.54 -12.30 -13.93
CA GLY A 167 14.21 -12.48 -12.65
C GLY A 167 14.67 -11.17 -12.03
N VAL A 168 15.67 -11.24 -11.16
CA VAL A 168 16.14 -10.11 -10.35
C VAL A 168 17.04 -9.19 -11.19
N ASN A 169 16.72 -7.91 -11.19
CA ASN A 169 17.40 -6.85 -11.90
C ASN A 169 17.81 -5.73 -10.95
N GLU A 170 18.87 -5.02 -11.32
CA GLU A 170 19.33 -3.81 -10.66
C GLU A 170 19.45 -2.69 -11.69
N VAL A 171 18.95 -1.50 -11.35
CA VAL A 171 19.03 -0.30 -12.20
C VAL A 171 19.35 0.92 -11.35
N GLU A 172 20.11 1.84 -11.90
CA GLU A 172 20.31 3.16 -11.30
C GLU A 172 19.17 4.10 -11.68
N CYS A 173 18.69 4.87 -10.71
CA CYS A 173 17.71 5.89 -11.00
C CYS A 173 18.32 7.05 -11.80
N ASP A 174 17.72 7.35 -12.95
CA ASP A 174 18.04 8.50 -13.82
C ASP A 174 18.01 9.87 -13.12
N PHE A 175 17.40 9.95 -11.93
CA PHE A 175 17.16 11.22 -11.25
C PHE A 175 17.94 11.44 -9.97
N CYS A 176 18.31 10.37 -9.26
CA CYS A 176 19.00 10.50 -7.98
C CYS A 176 20.10 9.45 -7.77
N SER A 177 20.42 8.67 -8.80
CA SER A 177 21.48 7.66 -8.79
C SER A 177 21.33 6.61 -7.69
N CYS A 178 20.09 6.40 -7.20
CA CYS A 178 19.75 5.33 -6.25
C CYS A 178 19.83 3.98 -6.97
N THR A 179 20.45 2.95 -6.36
CA THR A 179 20.37 1.59 -6.90
C THR A 179 19.03 0.97 -6.53
N ILE A 180 18.22 0.64 -7.53
CA ILE A 180 16.92 0.01 -7.37
C ILE A 180 17.04 -1.44 -7.78
N ARG A 181 16.71 -2.33 -6.86
CA ARG A 181 16.57 -3.75 -7.13
C ARG A 181 15.10 -4.10 -7.33
N PHE A 182 14.78 -4.71 -8.47
CA PHE A 182 13.43 -5.10 -8.88
C PHE A 182 13.43 -6.50 -9.47
N GLU A 183 12.28 -7.17 -9.51
CA GLU A 183 12.18 -8.53 -10.05
C GLU A 183 11.07 -8.60 -11.09
N ILE A 184 11.41 -9.06 -12.29
CA ILE A 184 10.45 -9.31 -13.35
C ILE A 184 10.01 -10.78 -13.24
N VAL A 185 8.92 -10.99 -12.50
CA VAL A 185 8.23 -12.28 -12.46
C VAL A 185 7.47 -12.43 -13.77
N GLY A 186 7.81 -13.46 -14.56
CA GLY A 186 7.04 -13.78 -15.77
C GLY A 186 5.58 -14.00 -15.42
N ALA A 187 4.67 -13.42 -16.21
CA ALA A 187 3.22 -13.40 -16.05
C ALA A 187 2.67 -14.47 -15.09
N LEU A 188 2.35 -14.07 -13.86
CA LEU A 188 1.34 -14.78 -13.09
C LEU A 188 -0.01 -14.45 -13.73
N LEU A 189 -0.66 -15.52 -14.21
CA LEU A 189 -2.00 -15.60 -14.82
C LEU A 189 -2.06 -15.51 -16.35
N SER A 190 -1.92 -16.68 -16.99
CA SER A 190 -2.83 -17.04 -18.09
C SER A 190 -4.27 -17.02 -17.59
N PRO A 191 -5.26 -16.53 -18.37
CA PRO A 191 -6.66 -16.71 -18.02
C PRO A 191 -6.96 -18.21 -17.98
N LEU A 192 -7.66 -18.62 -16.93
CA LEU A 192 -8.37 -19.89 -16.75
C LEU A 192 -8.25 -20.86 -17.94
N ASP A 193 -7.41 -21.88 -17.79
CA ASP A 193 -7.47 -23.08 -18.64
C ASP A 193 -8.74 -23.85 -18.26
N THR A 194 -9.84 -23.58 -18.97
CA THR A 194 -11.08 -24.36 -18.89
C THR A 194 -11.08 -25.59 -19.81
N SER A 195 -9.92 -26.08 -20.27
CA SER A 195 -9.85 -27.24 -21.15
C SER A 195 -9.38 -28.51 -20.42
N ARG A 196 -10.09 -28.91 -19.36
CA ARG A 196 -9.94 -30.24 -18.73
C ARG A 196 -11.11 -30.61 -17.80
N ILE A 197 -12.33 -30.56 -18.33
CA ILE A 197 -13.41 -31.43 -17.85
C ILE A 197 -14.11 -31.99 -19.08
N SER A 198 -13.72 -33.21 -19.43
CA SER A 198 -14.44 -34.14 -20.29
C SER A 198 -14.30 -35.51 -19.66
#